data_AF-A0A662Q846-F1
#
_entry.id   AF-A0A662Q846-F1
#
_cell.length_a   1.000
_cell.length_b   1.000
_cell.length_c   1.000
_cell.angle_alpha   90.00
_cell.angle_beta   90.00
_cell.angle_gamma   90.00
#
_symmetry.space_group_name_H-M   'P 1'
#
loop_
_entity.id
_entity.type
_entity.pdbx_description
1 polymer ?
#
loop_
_entity_poly.entity_id
_entity_poly.type
_entity_poly.pdbx_seq_one_letter_code
_entity_poly.pdbx_strand_id
1 'polypeptide(L)' 'MEMVWGKDVRLARIMENGRMLCVPMDHGVSSGPIKGVDRIYETIERLEAGGVTAILVHKGVLKNLPKPIKAGII' A
#
# COMPACT_ATOMS: atom_id res chain seq x y z
N MET A 1 0.53 5.40 -25.95
CA MET A 1 1.67 6.22 -25.52
C MET A 1 2.71 5.27 -24.99
N GLU A 2 3.92 5.28 -25.55
CA GLU A 2 5.02 4.43 -25.09
C GLU A 2 5.40 4.84 -23.66
N MET A 3 5.51 3.87 -22.74
CA MET A 3 5.96 4.13 -21.38
C MET A 3 7.48 4.17 -21.34
N VAL A 4 8.02 5.07 -20.52
CA VAL A 4 9.45 5.07 -20.24
C VAL A 4 9.78 3.90 -19.29
N TRP A 5 10.94 3.28 -19.47
CA TRP A 5 11.38 2.12 -18.67
C TRP A 5 11.21 2.30 -17.16
N GLY A 6 11.55 3.48 -16.63
CA GLY A 6 11.39 3.75 -15.19
C GLY A 6 9.94 3.74 -14.70
N LYS A 7 8.97 4.05 -15.57
CA LYS A 7 7.54 3.96 -15.27
C LYS A 7 7.11 2.49 -15.26
N ASP A 8 7.56 1.70 -16.22
CA ASP A 8 7.25 0.26 -16.29
C ASP A 8 7.75 -0.47 -15.04
N VAL A 9 8.99 -0.21 -14.62
CA VAL A 9 9.57 -0.81 -13.41
C VAL A 9 8.77 -0.46 -12.16
N ARG A 10 8.25 0.77 -12.05
CA ARG A 10 7.45 1.19 -10.88
C ARG A 10 6.06 0.57 -10.90
N LEU A 11 5.42 0.51 -12.07
CA LEU A 11 4.11 -0.13 -12.23
C LEU A 11 4.18 -1.63 -11.94
N ALA A 12 5.23 -2.33 -12.38
CA ALA A 12 5.44 -3.74 -12.09
C ALA A 12 5.56 -4.07 -10.58
N ARG A 13 5.83 -3.08 -9.71
CA ARG A 13 5.92 -3.28 -8.24
C ARG A 13 4.57 -3.18 -7.53
N ILE A 14 3.56 -2.60 -8.17
CA ILE A 14 2.25 -2.30 -7.56
C ILE A 14 1.09 -3.00 -8.28
N MET A 15 1.40 -3.74 -9.34
CA MET A 15 0.44 -4.46 -10.18
C MET A 15 0.82 -5.94 -10.27
N GLU A 16 -0.19 -6.78 -10.45
CA GLU A 16 -0.04 -8.19 -10.78
C GLU A 16 -0.82 -8.48 -12.07
N ASN A 17 -0.14 -9.07 -13.07
CA ASN A 17 -0.74 -9.38 -14.38
C ASN A 17 -1.45 -8.19 -15.05
N GLY A 18 -0.89 -6.99 -14.90
CA GLY A 18 -1.45 -5.75 -15.46
C GLY A 18 -2.70 -5.24 -14.73
N ARG A 19 -3.04 -5.79 -13.56
CA ARG A 19 -4.16 -5.37 -12.72
C ARG A 19 -3.66 -4.89 -11.35
N MET A 20 -4.45 -4.05 -10.70
CA MET A 20 -4.15 -3.51 -9.38
C MET A 20 -5.36 -3.67 -8.46
N LEU A 21 -5.12 -4.20 -7.27
CA LEU A 21 -6.02 -4.10 -6.13
C LEU A 21 -5.29 -3.26 -5.07
N CYS A 22 -5.58 -1.96 -5.06
CA CYS A 22 -4.98 -1.00 -4.15
C CYS A 22 -5.97 -0.62 -3.04
N VAL A 23 -5.50 -0.62 -1.79
CA VAL A 23 -6.29 -0.15 -0.64
C VAL A 23 -5.67 1.13 -0.06
N PRO A 24 -6.37 2.28 -0.13
CA PRO A 24 -5.90 3.53 0.47
C PRO A 24 -6.22 3.60 1.96
N MET A 25 -5.23 4.04 2.75
CA MET A 25 -5.27 4.09 4.21
C MET A 25 -4.60 5.35 4.79
N ASP A 26 -4.40 6.39 3.99
CA ASP A 26 -3.69 7.62 4.33
C ASP A 26 -4.53 8.66 5.09
N HIS A 27 -5.86 8.51 5.08
CA HIS A 27 -6.79 9.47 5.70
C HIS A 27 -6.67 9.60 7.23
N GLY A 28 -6.05 8.64 7.93
CA GLY A 28 -5.88 8.71 9.38
C GLY A 28 -5.08 9.92 9.86
N VAL A 29 -4.24 10.51 9.00
CA VAL A 29 -3.47 11.73 9.33
C VAL A 29 -4.38 12.96 9.44
N SER A 30 -5.43 13.05 8.63
CA SER A 30 -6.34 14.20 8.61
C SER A 30 -7.58 13.97 9.47
N SER A 31 -8.09 12.73 9.50
CA SER A 31 -9.35 12.38 10.16
C SER A 31 -9.18 11.79 11.56
N GLY A 32 -7.94 11.64 12.03
CA GLY A 32 -7.65 10.97 13.30
C GLY A 32 -7.81 9.44 13.21
N PRO A 33 -7.77 8.74 14.36
CA PRO A 33 -7.81 7.27 14.40
C PRO A 33 -9.21 6.74 14.03
N ILE A 34 -9.44 6.56 12.73
CA ILE A 34 -10.64 5.89 12.20
C ILE A 34 -10.52 4.38 12.45
N LYS A 35 -11.64 3.70 12.74
CA LYS A 35 -11.71 2.24 12.86
C LYS A 35 -11.05 1.54 11.66
N GLY A 36 -10.11 0.65 11.93
CA GLY A 36 -9.30 -0.06 10.94
C GLY A 36 -7.96 0.62 10.63
N VAL A 37 -7.85 1.94 10.83
CA VAL A 37 -6.60 2.71 10.72
C VAL A 37 -5.97 2.93 12.11
N ASP A 38 -6.80 2.93 13.16
CA ASP A 38 -6.39 2.88 14.56
C ASP A 38 -5.46 1.69 14.89
N ARG A 39 -5.59 0.59 14.13
CA ARG A 39 -4.74 -0.60 14.18
C ARG A 39 -4.09 -0.89 12.82
N ILE A 40 -3.51 0.15 12.20
CA ILE A 40 -3.04 0.11 10.82
C ILE A 40 -2.13 -1.08 10.47
N TYR A 41 -1.21 -1.49 11.34
CA TYR A 41 -0.29 -2.60 11.04
C TYR A 41 -1.01 -3.95 10.97
N GLU A 42 -1.97 -4.19 11.86
CA GLU A 42 -2.80 -5.40 11.82
C GLU A 42 -3.67 -5.41 10.56
N THR A 43 -4.23 -4.26 10.19
CA THR A 43 -4.99 -4.14 8.95
C THR A 43 -4.12 -4.40 7.72
N ILE A 44 -2.89 -3.86 7.67
CA ILE A 44 -1.93 -4.12 6.58
C ILE A 44 -1.64 -5.63 6.47
N GLU A 45 -1.37 -6.32 7.58
CA GLU A 45 -1.12 -7.76 7.57
C GLU A 45 -2.31 -8.56 7.01
N ARG A 46 -3.53 -8.17 7.39
CA ARG A 46 -4.76 -8.79 6.88
C ARG A 46 -4.97 -8.52 5.39
N LEU A 47 -4.63 -7.33 4.91
CA LEU A 47 -4.69 -6.98 3.49
C LEU A 47 -3.67 -7.78 2.68
N GLU A 48 -2.44 -7.94 3.18
CA GLU A 48 -1.43 -8.80 2.55
C GLU A 48 -1.91 -10.25 2.45
N ALA A 49 -2.46 -10.79 3.54
CA ALA A 49 -3.04 -12.13 3.54
C ALA A 49 -4.24 -12.27 2.57
N GLY A 50 -4.96 -11.16 2.33
CA GLY A 50 -6.06 -11.07 1.38
C GLY A 50 -5.65 -10.89 -0.09
N GLY A 51 -4.35 -10.75 -0.39
CA GLY A 51 -3.85 -10.65 -1.76
C GLY A 51 -3.97 -9.26 -2.40
N VAL A 52 -3.86 -8.18 -1.61
CA VAL A 52 -3.73 -6.84 -2.21
C VAL A 52 -2.44 -6.72 -3.01
N THR A 53 -2.48 -6.01 -4.13
CA THR A 53 -1.27 -5.76 -4.93
C THR A 53 -0.50 -4.55 -4.41
N ALA A 54 -1.21 -3.56 -3.85
CA ALA A 54 -0.60 -2.37 -3.29
C ALA A 54 -1.40 -1.77 -2.12
N ILE A 55 -0.71 -1.02 -1.28
CA ILE A 55 -1.32 -0.16 -0.26
C ILE A 55 -0.85 1.28 -0.45
N LEU A 56 -1.76 2.24 -0.26
CA LEU A 56 -1.43 3.67 -0.23
C LEU A 56 -1.48 4.15 1.22
N VAL A 57 -0.36 4.63 1.75
CA VAL A 57 -0.24 5.04 3.15
C VAL A 57 0.63 6.27 3.31
N HIS A 58 0.40 7.04 4.37
CA HIS A 58 1.30 8.14 4.70
C HIS A 58 2.69 7.63 5.08
N LYS A 59 3.75 8.35 4.66
CA LYS A 59 5.16 8.01 4.93
C LYS A 59 5.48 7.69 6.40
N GLY A 60 4.74 8.27 7.34
CA GLY A 60 4.90 8.01 8.77
C GLY A 60 4.59 6.56 9.15
N VAL A 61 3.62 5.94 8.49
CA VAL A 61 3.27 4.52 8.68
C VAL A 61 4.42 3.66 8.18
N LEU A 62 4.93 3.93 6.98
CA LEU A 62 6.03 3.17 6.37
C LEU A 62 7.31 3.23 7.20
N LYS A 63 7.66 4.40 7.74
CA LYS A 63 8.84 4.58 8.59
C LYS A 63 8.79 3.78 9.89
N ASN A 64 7.59 3.42 10.35
CA ASN A 64 7.37 2.72 11.61
C ASN A 64 6.81 1.31 11.42
N LEU A 65 6.85 0.78 10.20
CA LEU A 65 6.46 -0.61 9.94
C LEU A 65 7.34 -1.55 10.78
N PRO A 66 6.75 -2.52 11.51
CA PRO A 66 7.51 -3.44 12.34
C PRO A 66 8.30 -4.48 11.52
N LYS A 67 7.90 -4.69 10.26
CA LYS A 67 8.52 -5.61 9.31
C LYS A 67 8.29 -5.16 7.87
N PRO A 68 9.12 -5.61 6.91
CA PRO A 68 8.85 -5.42 5.49
C PRO A 68 7.52 -6.05 5.08
N ILE A 69 6.83 -5.42 4.14
CA ILE A 69 5.62 -5.94 3.51
C ILE A 69 5.93 -6.41 2.08
N LYS A 70 5.14 -7.36 1.58
CA LYS A 70 5.21 -7.91 0.23
C LYS A 70 4.43 -7.08 -0.79
N ALA A 71 3.31 -6.49 -0.36
CA ALA A 71 2.51 -5.64 -1.22
C ALA A 71 3.30 -4.41 -1.69
N GLY A 72 2.98 -3.92 -2.89
CA GLY A 72 3.50 -2.66 -3.39
C GLY A 72 3.12 -1.48 -2.49
N ILE A 73 3.96 -0.45 -2.47
CA ILE A 73 3.75 0.74 -1.64
C ILE A 73 3.57 1.96 -2.52
N ILE A 74 2.55 2.76 -2.18
CA ILE A 74 2.27 4.08 -2.77
C ILE A 74 2.29 5.12 -1.65
#